data_AF-A0A0C3E225-F1
#
_entry.id   AF-A0A0C3E225-F1
#
_cell.length_a   1.000
_cell.length_b   1.000
_cell.length_c   1.000
_cell.angle_alpha   90.00
_cell.angle_beta   90.00
_cell.angle_gamma   90.00
#
_symmetry.space_group_name_H-M   'P 1'
#
loop_
_entity.id
_entity.type
_entity.pdbx_description
1 polymer ?
#
loop_
_entity_poly.entity_id
_entity_poly.type
_entity_poly.pdbx_seq_one_letter_code
_entity_poly.pdbx_strand_id
1 'polypeptide(L)'
;DNSKGQNPCLVAAYVCSMCSNSLATVDPLQPNHYFPGPTIDGANPCTCSSITYNLFAACTLCQNNTYLGTWGYWSTNCSTAYPGVPYDLH
;
A
#
# COMPACT_ATOMS: atom_id res chain seq x y z
N ASP A 1 3.27 -12.18 -9.11
CA ASP A 1 2.23 -11.69 -10.04
C ASP A 1 0.87 -12.27 -9.70
N ASN A 2 -0.21 -11.53 -9.94
CA ASN A 2 -1.58 -12.05 -9.81
C ASN A 2 -2.02 -12.82 -11.08
N SER A 3 -3.22 -13.39 -11.07
CA SER A 3 -3.80 -14.15 -12.21
C SER A 3 -4.01 -13.32 -13.49
N LYS A 4 -3.77 -12.01 -13.43
CA LYS A 4 -3.79 -11.07 -14.57
C LYS A 4 -2.38 -10.68 -15.05
N GLY A 5 -1.32 -11.29 -14.51
CA GLY A 5 0.06 -10.94 -14.83
C GLY A 5 0.49 -9.57 -14.32
N GLN A 6 -0.26 -8.98 -13.38
CA GLN A 6 0.10 -7.69 -12.80
C GLN A 6 1.11 -7.92 -11.67
N ASN A 7 2.23 -7.20 -11.75
CA ASN A 7 3.18 -7.12 -10.66
C ASN A 7 2.47 -6.47 -9.44
N PRO A 8 2.64 -6.99 -8.22
CA PRO A 8 2.14 -6.37 -6.99
C PRO A 8 2.33 -4.85 -6.89
N CYS A 9 3.41 -4.29 -7.46
CA CYS A 9 3.62 -2.84 -7.52
C CYS A 9 2.56 -2.10 -8.34
N LEU A 10 2.14 -2.67 -9.47
CA LEU A 10 1.08 -2.11 -10.30
C LEU A 10 -0.26 -2.17 -9.58
N VAL A 11 -0.54 -3.28 -8.88
CA VAL A 11 -1.77 -3.43 -8.08
C VAL A 11 -1.78 -2.44 -6.90
N ALA A 12 -0.64 -2.25 -6.23
CA ALA A 12 -0.49 -1.24 -5.18
C ALA A 12 -0.76 0.18 -5.72
N ALA A 13 -0.24 0.50 -6.90
CA ALA A 13 -0.49 1.78 -7.58
C ALA A 13 -1.99 1.99 -7.88
N TYR A 14 -2.67 0.95 -8.38
CA TYR A 14 -4.11 1.02 -8.64
C TYR A 14 -4.92 1.26 -7.36
N VAL A 15 -4.65 0.50 -6.30
CA VAL A 15 -5.37 0.66 -5.02
C VAL A 15 -5.10 2.05 -4.44
N CYS A 16 -3.86 2.51 -4.43
CA CYS A 16 -3.51 3.85 -3.95
C CYS A 16 -4.18 4.96 -4.78
N SER A 17 -4.31 4.76 -6.10
CA SER A 17 -4.99 5.71 -6.98
C SER A 17 -6.47 5.84 -6.65
N MET A 18 -7.12 4.70 -6.39
CA MET A 18 -8.51 4.65 -5.93
C MET A 18 -8.69 5.28 -4.55
N CYS A 19 -7.75 5.04 -3.62
CA CYS A 19 -7.82 5.61 -2.28
C CYS A 19 -7.65 7.14 -2.24
N SER A 20 -6.94 7.71 -3.22
CA SER A 20 -6.61 9.15 -3.27
C SER A 20 -7.44 9.92 -4.30
N ASN A 21 -8.29 9.24 -5.08
CA ASN A 21 -8.96 9.79 -6.27
C ASN A 21 -8.00 10.53 -7.22
N SER A 22 -6.75 10.07 -7.28
CA SER A 22 -5.66 10.66 -8.06
C SER A 22 -4.81 9.56 -8.65
N LEU A 23 -4.04 9.82 -9.70
CA LEU A 23 -3.09 8.83 -10.22
C LEU A 23 -1.93 8.68 -9.25
N ALA A 24 -1.77 7.49 -8.69
CA ALA A 24 -0.61 7.11 -7.88
C ALA A 24 0.37 6.30 -8.73
N THR A 25 1.64 6.69 -8.71
CA THR A 25 2.74 5.92 -9.28
C THR A 25 3.52 5.25 -8.15
N VAL A 26 3.91 4.00 -8.37
CA VAL A 26 4.77 3.25 -7.43
C VAL A 26 6.13 3.11 -8.10
N ASP A 27 7.06 3.97 -7.69
CA ASP A 27 8.40 3.98 -8.23
C ASP A 27 9.23 2.80 -7.69
N PRO A 28 10.26 2.34 -8.43
CA PRO A 28 11.22 1.38 -7.93
C PRO A 28 11.93 1.91 -6.67
N LEU A 29 11.93 1.11 -5.60
CA LEU A 29 12.69 1.38 -4.40
C LEU A 29 14.19 1.24 -4.65
N GLN A 30 14.95 2.16 -4.09
CA GLN A 30 16.39 1.98 -3.95
C GLN A 30 16.70 0.83 -2.96
N PRO A 31 17.88 0.20 -3.03
CA PRO A 31 18.28 -0.81 -2.05
C PRO A 31 18.13 -0.30 -0.61
N ASN A 32 17.63 -1.15 0.29
CA ASN A 32 17.39 -0.85 1.71
C ASN A 32 16.35 0.25 1.98
N HIS A 33 15.50 0.58 1.00
CA HIS A 33 14.37 1.48 1.19
C HIS A 33 13.05 0.70 1.27
N TYR A 34 12.03 1.35 1.82
CA TYR A 34 10.66 0.84 1.93
C TYR A 34 9.68 1.93 1.51
N PHE A 35 8.46 1.51 1.16
CA PHE A 35 7.39 2.46 0.91
C PHE A 35 6.93 3.10 2.22
N PRO A 36 6.91 4.44 2.32
CA PRO A 36 6.35 5.12 3.48
C PRO A 36 4.83 4.90 3.53
N GLY A 37 4.28 4.86 4.74
CA GLY A 37 2.84 4.90 4.94
C GLY A 37 2.23 6.23 4.53
N PRO A 38 0.88 6.35 4.56
CA PRO A 38 0.20 7.60 4.24
C PRO A 38 0.67 8.76 5.13
N THR A 39 0.75 9.96 4.55
CA THR A 39 0.92 11.21 5.29
C THR A 39 -0.34 11.52 6.10
N ILE A 40 -0.27 12.49 7.01
CA ILE A 40 -1.44 12.95 7.79
C ILE A 40 -2.60 13.34 6.85
N ASP A 41 -2.33 14.09 5.79
CA ASP A 41 -3.34 14.53 4.82
C ASP A 41 -3.82 13.41 3.88
N GLY A 42 -3.00 12.38 3.69
CA GLY A 42 -3.30 11.22 2.83
C GLY A 42 -3.85 10.00 3.58
N ALA A 43 -3.97 10.08 4.90
CA ALA A 43 -4.46 9.01 5.74
C ALA A 43 -5.99 8.93 5.66
N ASN A 44 -6.49 7.84 5.11
CA ASN A 44 -7.91 7.57 4.98
C ASN A 44 -8.18 6.06 5.15
N PRO A 45 -9.45 5.63 5.31
CA PRO A 45 -9.77 4.22 5.53
C PRO A 45 -9.16 3.25 4.49
N CYS A 46 -8.98 3.70 3.25
CA CYS A 46 -8.44 2.91 2.16
C CYS A 46 -6.91 2.80 2.24
N THR A 47 -6.18 3.90 2.51
CA THR A 47 -4.71 3.86 2.69
C THR A 47 -4.30 3.23 4.03
N CYS A 48 -5.17 3.32 5.03
CA CYS A 48 -5.04 2.73 6.37
C CYS A 48 -5.61 1.31 6.49
N SER A 49 -5.79 0.61 5.37
CA SER A 49 -6.16 -0.80 5.36
C SER A 49 -4.92 -1.70 5.35
N SER A 50 -5.01 -2.84 6.06
CA SER A 50 -3.98 -3.89 6.01
C SER A 50 -3.79 -4.45 4.59
N ILE A 51 -4.81 -4.37 3.74
CA ILE A 51 -4.76 -4.80 2.34
C ILE A 51 -3.79 -3.92 1.55
N THR A 52 -3.92 -2.60 1.69
CA THR A 52 -3.03 -1.64 1.01
C THR A 52 -1.60 -1.84 1.45
N TYR A 53 -1.35 -1.97 2.76
CA TYR A 53 -0.03 -2.30 3.28
C TYR A 53 0.54 -3.60 2.70
N ASN A 54 -0.25 -4.68 2.68
CA ASN A 54 0.20 -5.98 2.18
C ASN A 54 0.58 -5.92 0.69
N LEU A 55 -0.11 -5.12 -0.12
CA LEU A 55 0.24 -4.90 -1.52
C LEU A 55 1.57 -4.17 -1.68
N PHE A 56 1.81 -3.14 -0.88
CA PHE A 56 3.10 -2.43 -0.87
C PHE A 56 4.23 -3.31 -0.34
N ALA A 57 4.00 -4.09 0.72
CA ALA A 57 4.96 -5.06 1.22
C ALA A 57 5.32 -6.12 0.17
N ALA A 58 4.32 -6.65 -0.56
CA ALA A 58 4.54 -7.56 -1.66
C ALA A 58 5.31 -6.91 -2.82
N CYS A 59 5.05 -5.63 -3.12
CA CYS A 59 5.81 -4.87 -4.11
C CYS A 59 7.30 -4.76 -3.72
N THR A 60 7.59 -4.46 -2.46
CA THR A 60 8.97 -4.41 -1.94
C THR A 60 9.71 -5.73 -2.14
N LEU A 61 9.05 -6.86 -1.85
CA LEU A 61 9.61 -8.20 -2.07
C LEU A 61 9.83 -8.50 -3.56
N CYS A 62 8.88 -8.11 -4.43
CA CYS A 62 9.02 -8.29 -5.88
C CYS A 62 10.15 -7.44 -6.49
N GLN A 63 10.56 -6.37 -5.83
CA GLN A 63 11.73 -5.57 -6.22
C GLN A 63 13.05 -6.11 -5.63
N ASN A 64 13.04 -7.31 -5.03
CA ASN A 64 14.17 -7.91 -4.31
C ASN A 64 14.70 -7.05 -3.15
N ASN A 65 13.86 -6.19 -2.58
CA ASN A 65 14.20 -5.45 -1.37
C ASN A 65 13.81 -6.27 -0.14
N THR A 66 14.68 -6.31 0.86
CA THR A 66 14.47 -7.05 2.12
C THR A 66 13.97 -6.15 3.24
N TYR A 67 14.05 -4.83 3.07
CA TYR A 67 13.63 -3.88 4.08
C TYR A 67 12.12 -3.61 3.95
N LEU A 68 11.33 -4.37 4.72
CA LEU A 68 9.89 -4.17 4.83
C LEU A 68 9.60 -3.17 5.94
N GLY A 69 8.96 -2.05 5.59
CA GLY A 69 8.34 -1.20 6.61
C GLY A 69 7.33 -2.03 7.40
N THR A 70 7.34 -1.94 8.73
CA THR A 70 6.37 -2.67 9.55
C THR A 70 5.00 -2.00 9.48
N TRP A 71 3.93 -2.74 9.76
CA TRP A 71 2.59 -2.15 9.87
C TRP A 71 2.56 -0.98 10.86
N GLY A 72 3.28 -1.06 11.98
CA GLY A 72 3.33 0.03 12.97
C GLY A 72 3.87 1.33 12.39
N TYR A 73 4.91 1.27 11.54
CA TYR A 73 5.40 2.45 10.83
C TYR A 73 4.41 2.92 9.75
N TRP A 74 3.82 1.99 9.00
CA TRP A 74 2.83 2.31 7.97
C TRP A 74 1.60 3.02 8.55
N SER A 75 1.08 2.52 9.67
CA SER A 75 -0.15 3.00 10.29
C SER A 75 0.06 4.19 11.23
N THR A 76 1.25 4.81 11.25
CA THR A 76 1.58 5.92 12.18
C THR A 76 0.56 7.06 12.11
N ASN A 77 0.10 7.40 10.90
CA ASN A 77 -0.87 8.49 10.69
C ASN A 77 -2.32 7.99 10.60
N CYS A 78 -2.56 6.70 10.84
CA CYS A 78 -3.88 6.09 10.75
C CYS A 78 -4.58 6.14 12.11
N SER A 79 -5.52 7.08 12.27
CA SER A 79 -6.34 7.22 13.48
C SER A 79 -7.33 6.07 13.69
N THR A 80 -7.69 5.36 12.61
CA THR A 80 -8.49 4.12 12.64
C THR A 80 -7.89 3.13 11.63
N ALA A 81 -7.34 2.03 12.11
CA ALA A 81 -6.93 0.92 11.26
C ALA A 81 -8.17 0.10 10.88
N TYR A 82 -8.38 -0.15 9.60
CA TYR A 82 -9.45 -1.04 9.12
C TYR A 82 -8.84 -2.40 8.79
N PRO A 83 -8.91 -3.40 9.70
CA PRO A 83 -8.30 -4.71 9.50
C PRO A 83 -9.01 -5.60 8.45
N GLY A 84 -9.88 -5.08 7.60
CA GLY A 84 -10.59 -5.85 6.58
C GLY A 84 -11.22 -4.99 5.48
N VAL A 85 -11.66 -5.65 4.41
CA VAL A 85 -12.47 -5.03 3.33
C VAL A 85 -13.69 -4.33 3.94
N PRO A 86 -14.02 -3.08 3.53
CA PRO A 86 -15.29 -2.49 3.89
C PRO A 86 -16.42 -3.39 3.42
N TYR A 87 -17.28 -3.81 4.34
CA TYR A 87 -18.42 -4.70 4.07
C TYR A 87 -19.48 -4.06 3.16
N ASP A 88 -19.40 -2.76 2.86
CA ASP A 88 -20.42 -2.03 2.08
C ASP A 88 -19.96 -1.65 0.66
N LEU A 89 -19.62 -2.66 -0.14
CA LEU A 89 -19.73 -2.57 -1.60
C LEU A 89 -20.75 -3.62 -2.07
N HIS A 90 -22.03 -3.23 -2.05
CA HIS A 90 -23.12 -3.91 -2.75
C HIS A 90 -23.60 -3.02 -3.90
#